data_AF-A0A2E8PQ78-F1
#
_entry.id   AF-A0A2E8PQ78-F1
#
_cell.length_a   1.000
_cell.length_b   1.000
_cell.length_c   1.000
_cell.angle_alpha   90.00
_cell.angle_beta   90.00
_cell.angle_gamma   90.00
#
_symmetry.space_group_name_H-M   'P 1'
#
loop_
_entity.id
_entity.type
_entity.pdbx_description
1 polymer ?
#
loop_
_entity_poly.entity_id
_entity_poly.type
_entity_poly.pdbx_seq_one_letter_code
_entity_poly.pdbx_strand_id
1 'polypeptide(L)'
;MDSGVDGARARPRIQPKDMISSRFRRYLSCHAVSLVWISLLAFPLQSCIIARLDESPAVRMNYLYLLGRLLGICANPDRIVFNSLLDGDYEIYTISSDGTDLIQLTFDPQVDSAPSWSPDGRQVVFQSNRAGTFGLYVIDSTGQNEKPLLVDGFINQHPVYSTDGQGIFFDSNRGGSSQDIYYLDLNTGFIAQITTSGGAYDNVAPAVSAGTEFIFFNTTSGGTDDIARIRKDGSGLAIIVVDPNSDTEPAVAPDGSFILFTSDRDGDQEIYRANIDGTSQTNLTNDPGNDSSAYLQPDGTGMVFASDRPLSDMEIYTGNLDGSGLSQLTSNSTLDTGPRWSCR
;
A
#
# COMPACT_ATOMS: atom_id res chain seq x y z
N MET A 1 -40.72 -38.58 -61.70
CA MET A 1 -39.94 -39.73 -61.17
C MET A 1 -38.96 -40.10 -62.27
N ASP A 2 -37.64 -40.12 -62.12
CA ASP A 2 -36.70 -39.69 -61.09
C ASP A 2 -35.29 -39.70 -61.76
N SER A 3 -34.37 -38.88 -61.24
CA SER A 3 -32.87 -38.83 -61.30
C SER A 3 -32.07 -39.51 -62.44
N GLY A 4 -30.91 -39.02 -62.95
CA GLY A 4 -29.93 -37.98 -62.57
C GLY A 4 -28.48 -38.48 -62.89
N VAL A 5 -27.50 -37.56 -63.01
CA VAL A 5 -26.00 -37.73 -63.08
C VAL A 5 -25.40 -37.96 -64.50
N ASP A 6 -24.33 -37.34 -65.04
CA ASP A 6 -23.20 -36.48 -64.58
C ASP A 6 -22.64 -35.61 -65.76
N GLY A 7 -21.92 -34.51 -65.49
CA GLY A 7 -21.44 -33.54 -66.52
C GLY A 7 -19.99 -33.04 -66.43
N ALA A 8 -19.21 -33.41 -67.47
CA ALA A 8 -18.07 -32.81 -68.20
C ALA A 8 -17.14 -31.66 -67.69
N ARG A 9 -15.85 -31.81 -68.08
CA ARG A 9 -14.71 -30.86 -68.06
C ARG A 9 -14.68 -29.91 -69.27
N ALA A 10 -14.14 -28.68 -69.08
CA ALA A 10 -12.93 -28.10 -69.73
C ALA A 10 -12.97 -26.56 -69.90
N ARG A 11 -11.81 -25.89 -69.71
CA ARG A 11 -11.52 -24.43 -69.77
C ARG A 11 -11.17 -23.97 -71.22
N PRO A 12 -10.62 -22.75 -71.57
CA PRO A 12 -10.40 -21.45 -70.87
C PRO A 12 -10.58 -20.14 -71.76
N ARG A 13 -10.22 -18.96 -71.19
CA ARG A 13 -9.52 -17.75 -71.76
C ARG A 13 -10.26 -16.40 -72.10
N ILE A 14 -9.82 -15.37 -71.33
CA ILE A 14 -9.35 -13.98 -71.65
C ILE A 14 -10.34 -12.78 -71.79
N GLN A 15 -10.00 -11.77 -70.95
CA GLN A 15 -10.39 -10.35 -70.72
C GLN A 15 -10.38 -9.40 -71.95
N PRO A 16 -11.06 -8.21 -71.96
CA PRO A 16 -10.44 -6.96 -71.46
C PRO A 16 -11.34 -5.74 -71.03
N LYS A 17 -10.78 -4.90 -70.15
CA LYS A 17 -10.82 -3.40 -70.08
C LYS A 17 -12.08 -2.61 -69.67
N ASP A 18 -11.83 -1.71 -68.71
CA ASP A 18 -12.38 -0.36 -68.47
C ASP A 18 -13.90 -0.14 -68.53
N MET A 19 -14.54 0.02 -67.36
CA MET A 19 -15.54 1.07 -67.18
C MET A 19 -15.72 1.49 -65.71
N ILE A 20 -15.55 2.79 -65.51
CA ILE A 20 -15.78 3.57 -64.29
C ILE A 20 -17.27 3.53 -63.92
N SER A 21 -17.63 3.24 -62.65
CA SER A 21 -18.71 3.97 -61.96
C SER A 21 -18.72 3.77 -60.43
N SER A 22 -18.55 4.91 -59.75
CA SER A 22 -19.20 5.37 -58.52
C SER A 22 -19.77 4.41 -57.46
N ARG A 23 -19.19 4.56 -56.26
CA ARG A 23 -19.82 4.68 -54.92
C ARG A 23 -20.20 3.41 -54.13
N PHE A 24 -19.51 3.29 -52.98
CA PHE A 24 -19.93 2.78 -51.66
C PHE A 24 -20.11 1.25 -51.44
N ARG A 25 -19.14 0.60 -50.80
CA ARG A 25 -19.19 0.13 -49.37
C ARG A 25 -18.07 -0.89 -49.04
N ARG A 26 -17.48 -0.66 -47.85
CA ARG A 26 -16.94 -1.59 -46.82
C ARG A 26 -16.51 -3.00 -47.24
N TYR A 27 -15.28 -3.40 -46.91
CA TYR A 27 -14.93 -4.36 -45.83
C TYR A 27 -13.49 -4.90 -45.95
N LEU A 28 -12.90 -5.21 -44.79
CA LEU A 28 -11.82 -6.18 -44.52
C LEU A 28 -10.43 -5.95 -45.14
N SER A 29 -9.43 -5.64 -44.28
CA SER A 29 -8.51 -6.66 -43.76
C SER A 29 -7.30 -6.01 -43.07
N CYS A 30 -7.13 -6.26 -41.76
CA CYS A 30 -5.80 -6.50 -41.20
C CYS A 30 -5.96 -7.21 -39.84
N HIS A 31 -5.67 -8.51 -39.84
CA HIS A 31 -5.34 -9.28 -38.65
C HIS A 31 -3.91 -9.78 -38.86
N ALA A 32 -3.06 -9.53 -37.86
CA ALA A 32 -2.04 -10.43 -37.27
C ALA A 32 -0.92 -10.96 -38.22
N VAL A 33 0.37 -11.13 -37.89
CA VAL A 33 1.20 -11.32 -36.69
C VAL A 33 2.63 -10.91 -37.14
N SER A 34 3.54 -10.39 -36.29
CA SER A 34 4.61 -11.22 -35.70
C SER A 34 5.60 -10.41 -34.85
N LEU A 35 6.11 -11.11 -33.84
CA LEU A 35 6.89 -10.71 -32.68
C LEU A 35 8.40 -10.52 -32.94
N VAL A 36 9.02 -9.84 -31.97
CA VAL A 36 10.44 -9.84 -31.50
C VAL A 36 11.46 -8.94 -32.24
N TRP A 37 11.89 -7.82 -31.62
CA TRP A 37 13.14 -7.69 -30.83
C TRP A 37 13.27 -6.27 -30.22
N ILE A 38 13.75 -6.22 -28.98
CA ILE A 38 14.02 -5.03 -28.16
C ILE A 38 15.38 -4.43 -28.54
N SER A 39 15.46 -3.10 -28.63
CA SER A 39 16.71 -2.36 -28.38
C SER A 39 16.42 -0.95 -27.89
N LEU A 40 16.91 -0.67 -26.69
CA LEU A 40 16.97 0.64 -26.01
C LEU A 40 17.70 1.69 -26.86
N LEU A 41 17.08 2.87 -27.01
CA LEU A 41 17.64 4.22 -26.92
C LEU A 41 16.79 5.21 -27.73
N ALA A 42 16.60 6.40 -27.16
CA ALA A 42 16.06 7.62 -27.76
C ALA A 42 14.52 7.79 -27.84
N PHE A 43 13.99 8.49 -26.83
CA PHE A 43 13.10 9.63 -27.10
C PHE A 43 13.74 10.49 -28.22
N PRO A 44 13.02 10.86 -29.29
CA PRO A 44 11.67 11.43 -29.21
C PRO A 44 10.71 10.87 -30.27
N LEU A 45 9.77 9.99 -29.88
CA LEU A 45 8.63 9.61 -30.73
C LEU A 45 7.28 9.63 -29.97
N GLN A 46 7.19 10.36 -28.86
CA GLN A 46 5.91 10.50 -28.14
C GLN A 46 5.03 11.66 -28.61
N SER A 47 5.45 12.41 -29.64
CA SER A 47 4.66 13.52 -30.19
C SER A 47 3.75 13.16 -31.37
N CYS A 48 3.59 11.88 -31.74
CA CYS A 48 2.78 11.51 -32.92
C CYS A 48 1.56 10.61 -32.66
N ILE A 49 1.27 10.21 -31.41
CA ILE A 49 0.07 9.40 -31.08
C ILE A 49 -1.03 10.20 -30.34
N ILE A 50 -0.84 11.48 -30.03
CA ILE A 50 -1.86 12.30 -29.32
C ILE A 50 -2.65 13.25 -30.26
N ALA A 51 -2.44 13.22 -31.58
CA ALA A 51 -3.04 14.20 -32.48
C ALA A 51 -4.23 13.71 -33.34
N ARG A 52 -4.84 12.54 -33.06
CA ARG A 52 -5.95 12.05 -33.92
C ARG A 52 -7.05 11.21 -33.27
N LEU A 53 -7.27 11.32 -31.96
CA LEU A 53 -8.43 10.72 -31.33
C LEU A 53 -9.47 11.79 -31.00
N ASP A 54 -10.47 11.86 -31.87
CA ASP A 54 -11.75 12.55 -31.70
C ASP A 54 -12.63 11.80 -30.67
N GLU A 55 -12.02 11.44 -29.53
CA GLU A 55 -12.63 10.65 -28.48
C GLU A 55 -13.04 11.54 -27.32
N SER A 56 -14.16 11.17 -26.69
CA SER A 56 -14.74 11.96 -25.59
C SER A 56 -13.77 12.06 -24.40
N PRO A 57 -13.89 13.11 -23.58
CA PRO A 57 -13.04 13.30 -22.39
C PRO A 57 -12.98 12.05 -21.48
N ALA A 58 -14.09 11.30 -21.39
CA ALA A 58 -14.16 10.06 -20.61
C ALA A 58 -13.23 8.95 -21.15
N VAL A 59 -13.09 8.82 -22.47
CA VAL A 59 -12.21 7.78 -23.04
C VAL A 59 -10.74 8.16 -22.88
N ARG A 60 -10.40 9.45 -23.00
CA ARG A 60 -9.04 9.94 -22.70
C ARG A 60 -8.66 9.71 -21.24
N MET A 61 -9.58 9.92 -20.30
CA MET A 61 -9.38 9.61 -18.89
C MET A 61 -9.17 8.11 -18.66
N ASN A 62 -9.94 7.23 -19.32
CA ASN A 62 -9.73 5.79 -19.23
C ASN A 62 -8.36 5.36 -19.78
N TYR A 63 -7.87 5.97 -20.86
CA TYR A 63 -6.53 5.67 -21.40
C TYR A 63 -5.41 6.14 -20.48
N LEU A 64 -5.50 7.34 -19.92
CA LEU A 64 -4.52 7.83 -18.93
C LEU A 64 -4.53 6.97 -17.66
N TYR A 65 -5.72 6.55 -17.23
CA TYR A 65 -5.87 5.63 -16.10
C TYR A 65 -5.26 4.25 -16.40
N LEU A 66 -5.51 3.68 -17.59
CA LEU A 66 -4.88 2.42 -18.01
C LEU A 66 -3.37 2.54 -18.17
N LEU A 67 -2.86 3.66 -18.69
CA LEU A 67 -1.42 3.92 -18.79
C LEU A 67 -0.79 4.08 -17.40
N GLY A 68 -1.47 4.75 -16.46
CA GLY A 68 -1.06 4.78 -15.06
C GLY A 68 -1.02 3.38 -14.41
N ARG A 69 -1.98 2.50 -14.74
CA ARG A 69 -1.94 1.07 -14.37
C ARG A 69 -0.75 0.35 -14.96
N LEU A 70 -0.44 0.59 -16.23
CA LEU A 70 0.64 -0.10 -16.95
C LEU A 70 2.05 0.41 -16.58
N LEU A 71 2.16 1.68 -16.18
CA LEU A 71 3.43 2.35 -15.90
C LEU A 71 3.82 2.29 -14.42
N GLY A 72 3.00 1.69 -13.54
CA GLY A 72 3.25 1.63 -12.10
C GLY A 72 3.22 3.01 -11.43
N ILE A 73 2.45 3.96 -11.98
CA ILE A 73 2.32 5.31 -11.42
C ILE A 73 1.38 5.24 -10.21
N CYS A 74 1.81 5.84 -9.11
CA CYS A 74 1.01 5.97 -7.91
C CYS A 74 -0.35 6.63 -8.21
N ALA A 75 -1.44 6.02 -7.76
CA ALA A 75 -2.79 6.53 -8.03
C ALA A 75 -3.15 7.73 -7.13
N ASN A 76 -2.57 7.80 -5.93
CA ASN A 76 -2.83 8.83 -4.93
C ASN A 76 -1.50 9.34 -4.35
N PRO A 77 -0.65 10.00 -5.15
CA PRO A 77 0.54 10.64 -4.60
C PRO A 77 0.11 11.73 -3.60
N ASP A 78 0.96 12.01 -2.61
CA ASP A 78 0.76 13.09 -1.62
C ASP A 78 -0.47 12.93 -0.71
N ARG A 79 -0.98 11.71 -0.54
CA ARG A 79 -2.06 11.37 0.41
C ARG A 79 -1.52 10.66 1.65
N ILE A 80 -2.15 10.93 2.79
CA ILE A 80 -1.96 10.22 4.05
C ILE A 80 -3.25 9.49 4.39
N VAL A 81 -3.15 8.23 4.83
CA VAL A 81 -4.26 7.49 5.44
C VAL A 81 -4.01 7.38 6.94
N PHE A 82 -5.06 7.44 7.75
CA PHE A 82 -4.99 7.36 9.21
C PHE A 82 -6.33 6.86 9.75
N ASN A 83 -6.40 6.53 11.04
CA ASN A 83 -7.66 6.23 11.70
C ASN A 83 -8.06 7.37 12.65
N SER A 84 -9.35 7.67 12.72
CA SER A 84 -9.92 8.81 13.47
C SER A 84 -11.14 8.39 14.27
N LEU A 85 -11.39 9.05 15.41
CA LEU A 85 -12.61 8.91 16.22
C LEU A 85 -13.69 9.96 15.91
N LEU A 86 -13.58 10.67 14.78
CA LEU A 86 -14.40 11.84 14.47
C LEU A 86 -15.91 11.57 14.46
N ASP A 87 -16.36 10.37 14.09
CA ASP A 87 -17.77 10.00 13.99
C ASP A 87 -18.32 9.17 15.16
N GLY A 88 -17.47 8.84 16.14
CA GLY A 88 -17.83 8.16 17.38
C GLY A 88 -17.20 6.79 17.58
N ASP A 89 -16.60 6.22 16.53
CA ASP A 89 -15.77 5.03 16.56
C ASP A 89 -14.58 5.17 15.61
N TYR A 90 -13.65 4.20 15.64
CA TYR A 90 -12.43 4.33 14.84
C TYR A 90 -12.74 4.01 13.40
N GLU A 91 -12.50 4.99 12.54
CA GLU A 91 -12.72 4.86 11.10
C GLU A 91 -11.51 5.31 10.30
N ILE A 92 -11.42 4.81 9.06
CA ILE A 92 -10.30 5.10 8.16
C ILE A 92 -10.58 6.40 7.39
N TYR A 93 -9.67 7.35 7.51
CA TYR A 93 -9.70 8.62 6.79
C TYR A 93 -8.48 8.79 5.91
N THR A 94 -8.61 9.63 4.89
CA THR A 94 -7.47 10.13 4.12
C THR A 94 -7.48 11.65 4.06
N ILE A 95 -6.30 12.23 3.99
CA ILE A 95 -6.09 13.68 3.87
C ILE A 95 -4.96 13.95 2.88
N SER A 96 -5.02 15.08 2.20
CA SER A 96 -3.90 15.57 1.40
C SER A 96 -2.77 16.03 2.31
N SER A 97 -1.52 15.98 1.82
CA SER A 97 -0.32 16.41 2.57
C SER A 97 -0.34 17.85 3.07
N ASP A 98 -1.19 18.70 2.49
CA ASP A 98 -1.39 20.10 2.85
C ASP A 98 -2.55 20.32 3.84
N GLY A 99 -3.16 19.24 4.35
CA GLY A 99 -4.28 19.28 5.29
C GLY A 99 -5.65 19.46 4.61
N THR A 100 -5.71 19.49 3.28
CA THR A 100 -6.97 19.62 2.55
C THR A 100 -7.57 18.27 2.17
N ASP A 101 -8.77 18.30 1.58
CA ASP A 101 -9.47 17.12 1.04
C ASP A 101 -9.57 15.92 2.00
N LEU A 102 -9.94 16.18 3.26
CA LEU A 102 -10.27 15.14 4.23
C LEU A 102 -11.46 14.31 3.74
N ILE A 103 -11.27 12.99 3.66
CA ILE A 103 -12.27 12.02 3.18
C ILE A 103 -12.31 10.84 4.15
N GLN A 104 -13.51 10.53 4.65
CA GLN A 104 -13.81 9.26 5.34
C GLN A 104 -13.95 8.14 4.31
N LEU A 105 -13.26 7.01 4.54
CA LEU A 105 -13.30 5.84 3.68
C LEU A 105 -14.26 4.75 4.18
N THR A 106 -14.33 4.53 5.49
CA THR A 106 -15.13 3.47 6.13
C THR A 106 -16.24 4.05 7.02
N PHE A 107 -17.32 3.30 7.24
CA PHE A 107 -18.57 3.76 7.90
C PHE A 107 -19.25 2.64 8.72
N ASP A 108 -18.50 1.63 9.15
CA ASP A 108 -19.02 0.50 9.93
C ASP A 108 -19.00 0.88 11.42
N PRO A 109 -20.05 0.62 12.22
CA PRO A 109 -20.10 0.99 13.65
C PRO A 109 -19.16 0.15 14.55
N GLN A 110 -18.13 -0.44 13.97
CA GLN A 110 -17.15 -1.33 14.58
C GLN A 110 -15.77 -0.77 14.25
N VAL A 111 -14.79 -1.11 15.08
CA VAL A 111 -13.45 -0.50 15.00
C VAL A 111 -12.77 -0.87 13.69
N ASP A 112 -12.48 0.13 12.87
CA ASP A 112 -11.60 0.08 11.71
C ASP A 112 -10.31 0.86 11.98
N SER A 113 -9.16 0.20 11.89
CA SER A 113 -7.88 0.81 12.31
C SER A 113 -6.67 0.24 11.57
N ALA A 114 -5.48 0.75 11.90
CA ALA A 114 -4.19 0.33 11.35
C ALA A 114 -4.17 0.25 9.80
N PRO A 115 -4.55 1.34 9.10
CA PRO A 115 -4.60 1.32 7.65
C PRO A 115 -3.21 1.27 7.02
N SER A 116 -3.11 0.67 5.83
CA SER A 116 -1.89 0.66 5.01
C SER A 116 -2.24 0.74 3.52
N TRP A 117 -1.53 1.63 2.81
CA TRP A 117 -1.67 1.77 1.36
C TRP A 117 -1.08 0.58 0.61
N SER A 118 -1.77 0.14 -0.44
CA SER A 118 -1.17 -0.68 -1.49
C SER A 118 -0.03 0.09 -2.18
N PRO A 119 1.02 -0.57 -2.70
CA PRO A 119 2.17 0.13 -3.30
C PRO A 119 1.84 0.98 -4.54
N ASP A 120 0.72 0.70 -5.21
CA ASP A 120 0.21 1.50 -6.34
C ASP A 120 -0.76 2.61 -5.92
N GLY A 121 -1.02 2.73 -4.61
CA GLY A 121 -1.90 3.73 -4.00
C GLY A 121 -3.38 3.56 -4.33
N ARG A 122 -3.82 2.42 -4.87
CA ARG A 122 -5.23 2.23 -5.28
C ARG A 122 -6.13 1.65 -4.22
N GLN A 123 -5.55 1.00 -3.22
CA GLN A 123 -6.30 0.32 -2.18
C GLN A 123 -5.69 0.61 -0.81
N VAL A 124 -6.51 0.48 0.21
CA VAL A 124 -6.10 0.50 1.61
C VAL A 124 -6.49 -0.84 2.21
N VAL A 125 -5.54 -1.52 2.85
CA VAL A 125 -5.83 -2.63 3.75
C VAL A 125 -5.92 -2.09 5.17
N PHE A 126 -6.83 -2.63 5.97
CA PHE A 126 -7.03 -2.23 7.36
C PHE A 126 -7.54 -3.43 8.17
N GLN A 127 -7.50 -3.30 9.50
CA GLN A 127 -8.10 -4.30 10.40
C GLN A 127 -9.50 -3.85 10.82
N SER A 128 -10.43 -4.80 10.95
CA SER A 128 -11.77 -4.55 11.46
C SER A 128 -12.27 -5.67 12.35
N ASN A 129 -12.93 -5.34 13.47
CA ASN A 129 -13.54 -6.34 14.36
C ASN A 129 -15.03 -6.63 14.04
N ARG A 130 -15.56 -6.14 12.92
CA ARG A 130 -16.97 -6.33 12.52
C ARG A 130 -17.44 -7.78 12.34
N ALA A 131 -16.49 -8.71 12.23
CA ALA A 131 -16.78 -10.16 12.17
C ALA A 131 -16.71 -10.86 13.53
N GLY A 132 -16.59 -10.11 14.64
CA GLY A 132 -16.48 -10.62 16.01
C GLY A 132 -15.04 -10.80 16.51
N THR A 133 -14.08 -10.99 15.62
CA THR A 133 -12.63 -10.88 15.89
C THR A 133 -12.01 -9.93 14.87
N PHE A 134 -10.86 -9.32 15.18
CA PHE A 134 -10.13 -8.52 14.19
C PHE A 134 -9.74 -9.40 12.99
N GLY A 135 -10.24 -9.02 11.82
CA GLY A 135 -9.88 -9.57 10.52
C GLY A 135 -9.37 -8.49 9.59
N LEU A 136 -8.83 -8.89 8.44
CA LEU A 136 -8.30 -7.97 7.44
C LEU A 136 -9.36 -7.64 6.40
N TYR A 137 -9.48 -6.37 6.06
CA TYR A 137 -10.39 -5.83 5.06
C TYR A 137 -9.61 -4.98 4.07
N VAL A 138 -10.17 -4.82 2.88
CA VAL A 138 -9.61 -3.96 1.84
C VAL A 138 -10.69 -3.08 1.25
N ILE A 139 -10.34 -1.84 0.98
CA ILE A 139 -11.18 -0.84 0.33
C ILE A 139 -10.40 -0.14 -0.78
N ASP A 140 -11.08 0.23 -1.87
CA ASP A 140 -10.45 1.07 -2.88
C ASP A 140 -10.21 2.48 -2.32
N SER A 141 -9.20 3.18 -2.83
CA SER A 141 -8.81 4.53 -2.41
C SER A 141 -9.92 5.58 -2.53
N THR A 142 -10.99 5.26 -3.23
CA THR A 142 -12.18 6.11 -3.41
C THR A 142 -13.26 5.85 -2.37
N GLY A 143 -13.02 4.98 -1.38
CA GLY A 143 -14.02 4.56 -0.39
C GLY A 143 -15.05 3.59 -0.95
N GLN A 144 -14.71 2.87 -2.03
CA GLN A 144 -15.62 1.95 -2.71
C GLN A 144 -15.10 0.52 -2.68
N ASN A 145 -15.98 -0.43 -3.03
CA ASN A 145 -15.64 -1.86 -3.15
C ASN A 145 -14.98 -2.45 -1.90
N GLU A 146 -15.38 -1.96 -0.73
CA GLU A 146 -14.99 -2.52 0.55
C GLU A 146 -15.40 -3.99 0.66
N LYS A 147 -14.47 -4.83 1.12
CA LYS A 147 -14.71 -6.27 1.26
C LYS A 147 -13.78 -6.92 2.29
N PRO A 148 -14.20 -8.03 2.91
CA PRO A 148 -13.32 -8.86 3.71
C PRO A 148 -12.19 -9.42 2.84
N LEU A 149 -10.96 -9.40 3.38
CA LEU A 149 -9.78 -10.00 2.77
C LEU A 149 -9.38 -11.29 3.50
N LEU A 150 -9.32 -11.26 4.83
CA LEU A 150 -9.03 -12.42 5.66
C LEU A 150 -9.85 -12.38 6.96
N VAL A 151 -10.87 -13.22 7.03
CA VAL A 151 -11.78 -13.35 8.18
C VAL A 151 -12.00 -14.84 8.45
N ASP A 152 -11.29 -15.37 9.43
CA ASP A 152 -11.15 -16.82 9.63
C ASP A 152 -11.19 -17.25 11.10
N GLY A 153 -11.66 -16.37 11.99
CA GLY A 153 -11.82 -16.64 13.42
C GLY A 153 -10.53 -16.53 14.24
N PHE A 154 -9.39 -16.27 13.58
CA PHE A 154 -8.17 -15.82 14.25
C PHE A 154 -8.19 -14.30 14.42
N ILE A 155 -7.33 -13.80 15.30
CA ILE A 155 -6.96 -12.39 15.31
C ILE A 155 -6.00 -12.19 14.14
N ASN A 156 -6.29 -11.21 13.29
CA ASN A 156 -5.43 -10.77 12.20
C ASN A 156 -5.36 -9.23 12.25
N GLN A 157 -4.17 -8.69 12.53
CA GLN A 157 -3.99 -7.27 12.86
C GLN A 157 -2.75 -6.66 12.19
N HIS A 158 -2.69 -5.32 12.25
CA HIS A 158 -1.61 -4.47 11.70
C HIS A 158 -1.16 -4.87 10.29
N PRO A 159 -2.08 -4.92 9.31
CA PRO A 159 -1.74 -5.33 7.96
C PRO A 159 -0.86 -4.29 7.26
N VAL A 160 0.18 -4.75 6.57
CA VAL A 160 1.02 -3.92 5.70
C VAL A 160 1.27 -4.65 4.39
N TYR A 161 1.00 -3.98 3.27
CA TYR A 161 1.29 -4.55 1.96
C TYR A 161 2.77 -4.87 1.80
N SER A 162 3.09 -5.99 1.14
CA SER A 162 4.43 -6.20 0.64
C SER A 162 4.77 -5.13 -0.40
N THR A 163 6.05 -4.77 -0.49
CA THR A 163 6.51 -3.65 -1.34
C THR A 163 6.30 -3.88 -2.83
N ASP A 164 6.10 -5.14 -3.24
CA ASP A 164 5.77 -5.55 -4.60
C ASP A 164 4.25 -5.70 -4.85
N GLY A 165 3.43 -5.51 -3.81
CA GLY A 165 1.96 -5.60 -3.86
C GLY A 165 1.42 -7.03 -4.00
N GLN A 166 2.27 -8.05 -3.89
CA GLN A 166 1.85 -9.45 -4.08
C GLN A 166 1.26 -10.09 -2.82
N GLY A 167 1.47 -9.48 -1.66
CA GLY A 167 1.01 -10.04 -0.39
C GLY A 167 0.82 -8.99 0.69
N ILE A 168 0.47 -9.48 1.87
CA ILE A 168 0.27 -8.66 3.08
C ILE A 168 1.01 -9.33 4.24
N PHE A 169 1.85 -8.56 4.92
CA PHE A 169 2.36 -8.93 6.23
C PHE A 169 1.37 -8.48 7.30
N PHE A 170 1.13 -9.32 8.29
CA PHE A 170 0.19 -9.05 9.38
C PHE A 170 0.59 -9.89 10.58
N ASP A 171 0.13 -9.53 11.76
CA ASP A 171 0.28 -10.37 12.94
C ASP A 171 -1.00 -11.18 13.23
N SER A 172 -0.81 -12.39 13.77
CA SER A 172 -1.92 -13.30 14.02
C SER A 172 -1.62 -14.32 15.12
N ASN A 173 -2.66 -14.71 15.86
CA ASN A 173 -2.60 -15.77 16.86
C ASN A 173 -2.82 -17.19 16.29
N ARG A 174 -2.84 -17.36 14.96
CA ARG A 174 -3.09 -18.67 14.32
C ARG A 174 -2.06 -19.75 14.65
N GLY A 175 -0.90 -19.37 15.17
CA GLY A 175 0.18 -20.29 15.58
C GLY A 175 0.16 -20.70 17.05
N GLY A 176 -0.71 -20.12 17.89
CA GLY A 176 -0.72 -20.40 19.33
C GLY A 176 -1.36 -19.31 20.18
N SER A 177 -0.93 -19.22 21.43
CA SER A 177 -1.46 -18.25 22.40
C SER A 177 -0.93 -16.82 22.23
N SER A 178 0.16 -16.63 21.48
CA SER A 178 0.77 -15.33 21.17
C SER A 178 0.59 -14.99 19.69
N GLN A 179 0.75 -13.70 19.36
CA GLN A 179 0.75 -13.20 18.00
C GLN A 179 2.15 -13.35 17.37
N ASP A 180 2.18 -13.83 16.13
CA ASP A 180 3.38 -13.91 15.31
C ASP A 180 3.13 -13.22 13.97
N ILE A 181 4.20 -12.85 13.26
CA ILE A 181 4.12 -12.27 11.92
C ILE A 181 3.85 -13.38 10.89
N TYR A 182 2.89 -13.13 10.01
CA TYR A 182 2.51 -13.95 8.87
C TYR A 182 2.55 -13.16 7.58
N TYR A 183 2.61 -13.88 6.47
CA TYR A 183 2.51 -13.35 5.12
C TYR A 183 1.35 -14.04 4.39
N LEU A 184 0.39 -13.25 3.90
CA LEU A 184 -0.69 -13.69 3.01
C LEU A 184 -0.29 -13.39 1.57
N ASP A 185 -0.19 -14.43 0.74
CA ASP A 185 -0.04 -14.30 -0.71
C ASP A 185 -1.41 -13.99 -1.35
N LEU A 186 -1.54 -12.83 -2.00
CA LEU A 186 -2.82 -12.37 -2.56
C LEU A 186 -3.23 -13.11 -3.85
N ASN A 187 -2.29 -13.81 -4.51
CA ASN A 187 -2.57 -14.55 -5.74
C ASN A 187 -3.12 -15.95 -5.44
N THR A 188 -2.60 -16.58 -4.39
CA THR A 188 -2.86 -17.98 -4.05
C THR A 188 -3.72 -18.15 -2.81
N GLY A 189 -3.79 -17.14 -1.94
CA GLY A 189 -4.39 -17.23 -0.62
C GLY A 189 -3.57 -18.04 0.39
N PHE A 190 -2.32 -18.40 0.04
CA PHE A 190 -1.43 -19.12 0.94
C PHE A 190 -0.97 -18.20 2.07
N ILE A 191 -0.98 -18.72 3.31
CA ILE A 191 -0.51 -18.00 4.49
C ILE A 191 0.75 -18.68 5.01
N ALA A 192 1.86 -17.95 5.01
CA ALA A 192 3.14 -18.38 5.56
C ALA A 192 3.37 -17.76 6.93
N GLN A 193 3.84 -18.54 7.90
CA GLN A 193 4.34 -18.02 9.17
C GLN A 193 5.78 -17.51 8.98
N ILE A 194 6.07 -16.29 9.43
CA ILE A 194 7.38 -15.66 9.31
C ILE A 194 8.15 -15.74 10.63
N THR A 195 7.52 -15.39 11.75
CA THR A 195 8.12 -15.51 13.09
C THR A 195 7.51 -16.68 13.84
N THR A 196 8.26 -17.25 14.78
CA THR A 196 7.74 -18.25 15.71
C THR A 196 8.21 -17.90 17.10
N SER A 197 7.29 -17.40 17.92
CA SER A 197 7.50 -17.14 19.34
C SER A 197 7.36 -18.40 20.21
N GLY A 198 6.71 -19.44 19.68
CA GLY A 198 6.38 -20.65 20.44
C GLY A 198 5.37 -20.42 21.56
N GLY A 199 4.60 -19.32 21.53
CA GLY A 199 3.62 -19.00 22.56
C GLY A 199 4.17 -18.17 23.73
N ALA A 200 5.45 -17.78 23.70
CA ALA A 200 6.13 -17.19 24.86
C ALA A 200 6.14 -15.65 24.90
N TYR A 201 5.98 -15.01 23.74
CA TYR A 201 6.02 -13.56 23.55
C TYR A 201 5.32 -13.22 22.25
N ASP A 202 4.96 -11.95 22.09
CA ASP A 202 4.27 -11.45 20.91
C ASP A 202 5.28 -10.85 19.93
N ASN A 203 5.01 -11.03 18.64
CA ASN A 203 5.67 -10.35 17.53
C ASN A 203 4.57 -9.68 16.69
N VAL A 204 4.48 -8.36 16.70
CA VAL A 204 3.34 -7.59 16.17
C VAL A 204 3.77 -6.34 15.40
N ALA A 205 2.82 -5.71 14.70
CA ALA A 205 3.02 -4.44 14.00
C ALA A 205 4.19 -4.48 12.98
N PRO A 206 4.11 -5.34 11.95
CA PRO A 206 5.18 -5.47 10.96
C PRO A 206 5.35 -4.18 10.14
N ALA A 207 6.61 -3.84 9.85
CA ALA A 207 7.00 -2.73 9.01
C ALA A 207 7.99 -3.20 7.93
N VAL A 208 7.74 -2.77 6.69
CA VAL A 208 8.51 -3.21 5.52
C VAL A 208 8.88 -2.02 4.63
N SER A 209 9.99 -2.17 3.91
CA SER A 209 10.44 -1.22 2.89
C SER A 209 11.10 -1.95 1.72
N ALA A 210 11.12 -1.31 0.55
CA ALA A 210 11.73 -1.83 -0.66
C ALA A 210 13.26 -1.80 -0.61
N GLY A 211 13.84 -0.88 0.18
CA GLY A 211 15.29 -0.73 0.34
C GLY A 211 15.96 -1.82 1.17
N THR A 212 15.21 -2.78 1.71
CA THR A 212 15.73 -3.83 2.59
C THR A 212 15.03 -5.17 2.43
N GLU A 213 15.74 -6.24 2.80
CA GLU A 213 15.23 -7.61 2.83
C GLU A 213 14.57 -7.99 4.16
N PHE A 214 14.59 -7.08 5.14
CA PHE A 214 14.06 -7.30 6.48
C PHE A 214 12.62 -6.81 6.65
N ILE A 215 11.93 -7.42 7.61
CA ILE A 215 10.70 -6.96 8.25
C ILE A 215 11.11 -6.55 9.66
N PHE A 216 10.63 -5.39 10.10
CA PHE A 216 10.80 -4.88 11.46
C PHE A 216 9.49 -4.99 12.21
N PHE A 217 9.51 -5.24 13.51
CA PHE A 217 8.29 -5.47 14.28
C PHE A 217 8.56 -5.28 15.78
N ASN A 218 7.49 -5.06 16.54
CA ASN A 218 7.53 -5.03 18.00
C ASN A 218 7.64 -6.47 18.52
N THR A 219 8.48 -6.70 19.51
CA THR A 219 8.59 -7.99 20.19
C THR A 219 8.59 -7.82 21.71
N THR A 220 7.89 -8.69 22.43
CA THR A 220 7.98 -8.73 23.91
C THR A 220 9.03 -9.70 24.43
N SER A 221 9.86 -10.26 23.53
CA SER A 221 10.88 -11.25 23.88
C SER A 221 12.05 -10.71 24.72
N GLY A 222 12.27 -9.40 24.76
CA GLY A 222 13.28 -8.76 25.62
C GLY A 222 12.77 -8.35 27.01
N GLY A 223 11.47 -8.48 27.27
CA GLY A 223 10.84 -8.27 28.59
C GLY A 223 9.90 -7.07 28.64
N THR A 224 10.19 -6.03 27.86
CA THR A 224 9.30 -4.92 27.47
C THR A 224 9.01 -5.03 25.97
N ASP A 225 8.22 -4.11 25.41
CA ASP A 225 8.15 -3.99 23.96
C ASP A 225 9.49 -3.49 23.44
N ASP A 226 10.07 -4.23 22.51
CA ASP A 226 11.35 -3.95 21.88
C ASP A 226 11.21 -4.01 20.35
N ILE A 227 12.19 -3.49 19.61
CA ILE A 227 12.21 -3.61 18.15
C ILE A 227 13.11 -4.75 17.71
N ALA A 228 12.55 -5.68 16.94
CA ALA A 228 13.27 -6.75 16.27
C ALA A 228 13.16 -6.66 14.75
N ARG A 229 14.03 -7.41 14.08
CA ARG A 229 13.98 -7.62 12.63
C ARG A 229 14.16 -9.09 12.28
N ILE A 230 13.61 -9.48 11.13
CA ILE A 230 13.78 -10.81 10.53
C ILE A 230 13.82 -10.67 9.01
N ARG A 231 14.54 -11.52 8.29
CA ARG A 231 14.48 -11.52 6.82
C ARG A 231 13.10 -11.96 6.36
N LYS A 232 12.65 -11.47 5.20
CA LYS A 232 11.37 -11.83 4.57
C LYS A 232 11.22 -13.35 4.31
N ASP A 233 12.32 -14.11 4.30
CA ASP A 233 12.35 -15.57 4.21
C ASP A 233 12.20 -16.30 5.56
N GLY A 234 12.02 -15.56 6.67
CA GLY A 234 11.86 -16.09 8.02
C GLY A 234 13.18 -16.39 8.75
N SER A 235 14.33 -16.00 8.21
CA SER A 235 15.62 -16.27 8.83
C SER A 235 16.33 -15.03 9.37
N GLY A 236 17.33 -15.21 10.23
CA GLY A 236 18.13 -14.10 10.76
C GLY A 236 17.38 -13.17 11.72
N LEU A 237 16.50 -13.73 12.55
CA LEU A 237 15.84 -12.99 13.64
C LEU A 237 16.88 -12.35 14.58
N ALA A 238 16.71 -11.06 14.86
CA ALA A 238 17.52 -10.33 15.83
C ALA A 238 16.72 -9.18 16.47
N ILE A 239 16.81 -9.04 17.79
CA ILE A 239 16.36 -7.84 18.50
C ILE A 239 17.44 -6.77 18.33
N ILE A 240 17.07 -5.56 17.92
CA ILE A 240 18.00 -4.50 17.51
C ILE A 240 17.89 -3.23 18.35
N VAL A 241 16.73 -2.98 18.96
CA VAL A 241 16.55 -1.94 19.98
C VAL A 241 16.09 -2.66 21.23
N VAL A 242 16.82 -2.47 22.34
CA VAL A 242 16.51 -3.04 23.64
C VAL A 242 16.63 -1.93 24.68
N ASP A 243 15.55 -1.66 25.40
CA ASP A 243 15.51 -0.66 26.46
C ASP A 243 14.67 -1.17 27.65
N PRO A 244 14.94 -0.74 28.90
CA PRO A 244 14.06 -1.06 30.03
C PRO A 244 12.65 -0.47 29.93
N ASN A 245 12.44 0.49 29.03
CA ASN A 245 11.13 1.05 28.70
C ASN A 245 10.61 0.46 27.37
N SER A 246 9.47 0.92 26.86
CA SER A 246 8.83 0.37 25.67
C SER A 246 9.30 1.08 24.39
N ASP A 247 9.73 0.28 23.41
CA ASP A 247 10.06 0.67 22.05
C ASP A 247 9.09 -0.03 21.05
N THR A 248 8.33 0.75 20.29
CA THR A 248 7.19 0.24 19.50
C THR A 248 7.08 0.90 18.12
N GLU A 249 6.21 0.34 17.27
CA GLU A 249 5.71 0.96 16.03
C GLU A 249 6.82 1.34 15.04
N PRO A 250 7.67 0.39 14.61
CA PRO A 250 8.76 0.71 13.72
C PRO A 250 8.23 1.18 12.35
N ALA A 251 8.97 2.08 11.72
CA ALA A 251 8.81 2.43 10.32
C ALA A 251 10.18 2.46 9.64
N VAL A 252 10.27 1.92 8.42
CA VAL A 252 11.55 1.73 7.74
C VAL A 252 11.71 2.75 6.63
N ALA A 253 12.88 3.37 6.55
CA ALA A 253 13.20 4.31 5.48
C ALA A 253 13.04 3.65 4.08
N PRO A 254 12.57 4.38 3.05
CA PRO A 254 12.41 3.83 1.70
C PRO A 254 13.69 3.24 1.11
N ASP A 255 14.85 3.82 1.46
CA ASP A 255 16.18 3.35 1.04
C ASP A 255 16.77 2.26 1.95
N GLY A 256 16.07 1.88 3.02
CA GLY A 256 16.50 0.86 3.97
C GLY A 256 17.68 1.27 4.87
N SER A 257 18.01 2.56 4.96
CA SER A 257 19.19 3.01 5.71
C SER A 257 18.96 3.16 7.22
N PHE A 258 17.71 3.43 7.64
CA PHE A 258 17.36 3.66 9.05
C PHE A 258 15.91 3.25 9.35
N ILE A 259 15.56 3.24 10.63
CA ILE A 259 14.20 3.10 11.13
C ILE A 259 13.80 4.31 11.98
N LEU A 260 12.51 4.63 11.97
CA LEU A 260 11.84 5.36 13.04
C LEU A 260 11.15 4.36 13.97
N PHE A 261 10.94 4.74 15.22
CA PHE A 261 10.16 3.99 16.20
C PHE A 261 9.72 4.92 17.33
N THR A 262 8.70 4.53 18.08
CA THR A 262 8.22 5.25 19.25
C THR A 262 8.89 4.71 20.51
N SER A 263 9.34 5.59 21.41
CA SER A 263 9.95 5.21 22.68
C SER A 263 9.47 6.10 23.82
N ASP A 264 9.21 5.52 25.00
CA ASP A 264 8.87 6.25 26.22
C ASP A 264 10.06 6.41 27.20
N ARG A 265 11.28 6.14 26.74
CA ARG A 265 12.49 6.12 27.58
C ARG A 265 12.86 7.45 28.26
N ASP A 266 12.33 8.57 27.77
CA ASP A 266 12.58 9.92 28.30
C ASP A 266 11.46 10.43 29.23
N GLY A 267 10.38 9.66 29.42
CA GLY A 267 9.28 9.95 30.34
C GLY A 267 7.91 10.13 29.68
N ASP A 268 7.90 10.46 28.39
CA ASP A 268 6.78 10.54 27.46
C ASP A 268 7.13 9.84 26.14
N GLN A 269 6.11 9.51 25.34
CA GLN A 269 6.33 8.85 24.05
C GLN A 269 6.91 9.84 23.05
N GLU A 270 8.02 9.45 22.42
CA GLU A 270 8.70 10.29 21.44
C GLU A 270 9.12 9.49 20.20
N ILE A 271 9.29 10.17 19.08
CA ILE A 271 9.77 9.57 17.84
C ILE A 271 11.29 9.53 17.84
N TYR A 272 11.81 8.31 17.84
CA TYR A 272 13.23 8.04 17.74
C TYR A 272 13.61 7.56 16.34
N ARG A 273 14.88 7.82 16.01
CA ARG A 273 15.55 7.29 14.82
C ARG A 273 16.73 6.42 15.20
N ALA A 274 16.92 5.30 14.52
CA ALA A 274 18.12 4.47 14.61
C ALA A 274 18.60 4.02 13.23
N ASN A 275 19.89 3.71 13.08
CA ASN A 275 20.38 2.97 11.92
C ASN A 275 19.58 1.67 11.74
N ILE A 276 19.59 1.11 10.53
CA ILE A 276 18.84 -0.12 10.21
C ILE A 276 19.21 -1.35 11.07
N ASP A 277 20.34 -1.28 11.78
CA ASP A 277 20.81 -2.28 12.74
C ASP A 277 20.53 -1.93 14.21
N GLY A 278 19.79 -0.85 14.48
CA GLY A 278 19.42 -0.38 15.82
C GLY A 278 20.44 0.54 16.48
N THR A 279 21.59 0.80 15.87
CA THR A 279 22.63 1.69 16.43
C THR A 279 22.35 3.17 16.16
N SER A 280 23.13 4.07 16.79
CA SER A 280 23.02 5.52 16.60
C SER A 280 21.61 6.08 16.84
N GLN A 281 21.02 5.71 17.96
CA GLN A 281 19.68 6.13 18.33
C GLN A 281 19.65 7.63 18.66
N THR A 282 18.65 8.36 18.18
CA THR A 282 18.50 9.81 18.40
C THR A 282 17.02 10.14 18.53
N ASN A 283 16.67 10.93 19.53
CA ASN A 283 15.32 11.44 19.70
C ASN A 283 15.04 12.59 18.70
N LEU A 284 13.95 12.50 17.92
CA LEU A 284 13.57 13.49 16.90
C LEU A 284 12.50 14.47 17.37
N THR A 285 11.66 14.07 18.32
CA THR A 285 10.63 14.91 18.90
C THR A 285 10.89 14.95 20.40
N ASN A 286 11.06 16.14 20.98
CA ASN A 286 11.46 16.25 22.38
C ASN A 286 10.71 17.43 22.98
N ASP A 287 9.44 17.19 23.22
CA ASP A 287 8.51 18.15 23.78
C ASP A 287 7.49 17.45 24.68
N PRO A 288 6.77 18.18 25.55
CA PRO A 288 5.93 17.54 26.57
C PRO A 288 4.71 16.74 26.05
N GLY A 289 4.53 16.61 24.74
CA GLY A 289 3.43 15.87 24.13
C GLY A 289 3.86 14.45 23.77
N ASN A 290 2.92 13.51 23.81
CA ASN A 290 3.18 12.15 23.34
C ASN A 290 3.16 12.11 21.81
N ASP A 291 4.27 11.70 21.22
CA ASP A 291 4.44 11.48 19.79
C ASP A 291 4.58 9.99 19.46
N SER A 292 3.76 9.50 18.54
CA SER A 292 3.67 8.07 18.19
C SER A 292 3.42 7.80 16.70
N SER A 293 3.50 6.54 16.30
CA SER A 293 3.08 6.05 14.98
C SER A 293 3.73 6.77 13.79
N ALA A 294 5.01 7.10 13.89
CA ALA A 294 5.71 7.78 12.80
C ALA A 294 5.83 6.92 11.54
N TYR A 295 5.74 7.56 10.37
CA TYR A 295 5.95 6.95 9.08
C TYR A 295 6.67 7.89 8.11
N LEU A 296 7.55 7.33 7.28
CA LEU A 296 8.37 8.11 6.38
C LEU A 296 7.57 8.58 5.16
N GLN A 297 7.86 9.81 4.74
CA GLN A 297 7.48 10.28 3.43
C GLN A 297 8.14 9.40 2.35
N PRO A 298 7.50 9.14 1.19
CA PRO A 298 8.03 8.20 0.19
C PRO A 298 9.39 8.57 -0.41
N ASP A 299 9.76 9.85 -0.36
CA ASP A 299 11.07 10.33 -0.79
C ASP A 299 12.15 10.28 0.30
N GLY A 300 11.76 9.89 1.53
CA GLY A 300 12.65 9.78 2.68
C GLY A 300 13.09 11.11 3.27
N THR A 301 12.47 12.24 2.91
CA THR A 301 12.90 13.58 3.35
C THR A 301 12.19 14.10 4.60
N GLY A 302 11.01 13.56 4.90
CA GLY A 302 10.20 13.93 6.06
C GLY A 302 9.45 12.75 6.66
N MET A 303 8.62 13.06 7.66
CA MET A 303 7.79 12.09 8.37
C MET A 303 6.38 12.64 8.58
N VAL A 304 5.43 11.71 8.74
CA VAL A 304 4.12 11.94 9.35
C VAL A 304 4.07 11.16 10.65
N PHE A 305 3.39 11.66 11.68
CA PHE A 305 3.26 11.00 12.98
C PHE A 305 2.01 11.53 13.71
N ALA A 306 1.61 10.86 14.79
CA ALA A 306 0.52 11.31 15.66
C ALA A 306 1.11 12.02 16.88
N SER A 307 0.50 13.12 17.31
CA SER A 307 0.95 13.92 18.45
C SER A 307 -0.22 14.47 19.26
N ASP A 308 -0.15 14.43 20.59
CA ASP A 308 -1.15 15.08 21.45
C ASP A 308 -0.86 16.57 21.74
N ARG A 309 0.18 17.13 21.10
CA ARG A 309 0.48 18.56 21.20
C ARG A 309 -0.53 19.38 20.38
N PRO A 310 -0.94 20.59 20.80
CA PRO A 310 -0.91 21.11 22.16
C PRO A 310 -2.19 20.77 22.96
N LEU A 311 -3.13 20.00 22.40
CA LEU A 311 -4.53 19.93 22.87
C LEU A 311 -4.92 18.63 23.61
N SER A 312 -3.96 17.79 23.99
CA SER A 312 -4.12 16.52 24.75
C SER A 312 -4.92 15.43 24.03
N ASP A 313 -5.38 15.68 22.81
CA ASP A 313 -5.88 14.69 21.87
C ASP A 313 -4.87 14.50 20.73
N MET A 314 -4.69 13.23 20.31
CA MET A 314 -3.76 12.87 19.24
C MET A 314 -4.24 13.44 17.90
N GLU A 315 -3.36 14.13 17.22
CA GLU A 315 -3.58 14.75 15.92
C GLU A 315 -2.44 14.38 14.96
N ILE A 316 -2.68 14.45 13.66
CA ILE A 316 -1.71 14.10 12.63
C ILE A 316 -0.80 15.30 12.35
N TYR A 317 0.50 15.08 12.45
CA TYR A 317 1.55 16.06 12.16
C TYR A 317 2.46 15.58 11.05
N THR A 318 3.03 16.53 10.31
CA THR A 318 4.16 16.32 9.41
C THR A 318 5.37 17.11 9.87
N GLY A 319 6.57 16.65 9.52
CA GLY A 319 7.81 17.30 9.92
C GLY A 319 9.04 16.80 9.18
N ASN A 320 10.16 17.50 9.37
CA ASN A 320 11.47 17.08 8.91
C ASN A 320 12.04 15.99 9.84
N LEU A 321 13.01 15.22 9.35
CA LEU A 321 13.70 14.17 10.11
C LEU A 321 14.69 14.67 11.17
N ASP A 322 14.71 15.97 11.43
CA ASP A 322 15.45 16.62 12.52
C ASP A 322 14.51 17.24 13.57
N GLY A 323 13.21 16.94 13.51
CA GLY A 323 12.19 17.49 14.41
C GLY A 323 11.72 18.90 14.06
N SER A 324 12.29 19.54 13.04
CA SER A 324 11.91 20.88 12.62
C SER A 324 10.77 20.89 11.60
N GLY A 325 10.25 22.09 11.30
CA GLY A 325 9.30 22.29 10.19
C GLY A 325 7.93 21.64 10.42
N LEU A 326 7.52 21.50 11.68
CA LEU A 326 6.29 20.81 12.05
C LEU A 326 5.04 21.53 11.52
N SER A 327 4.10 20.75 10.96
CA SER A 327 2.79 21.22 10.52
C SER A 327 1.71 20.25 10.97
N GLN A 328 0.75 20.77 11.74
CA GLN A 328 -0.46 20.06 12.13
C GLN A 328 -1.39 19.94 10.91
N LEU A 329 -1.85 18.73 10.60
CA LEU A 329 -2.76 18.44 9.48
C LEU A 329 -4.21 18.29 9.91
N THR A 330 -4.44 17.74 11.09
CA THR A 330 -5.77 17.57 11.68
C THR A 330 -5.86 18.34 12.99
N SER A 331 -7.04 18.89 13.30
CA SER A 331 -7.26 19.74 14.47
C SER A 331 -8.71 19.64 14.96
N ASN A 332 -9.20 18.42 15.06
CA ASN A 332 -10.55 18.16 15.54
C ASN A 332 -10.52 18.04 17.08
N SER A 333 -11.47 17.32 17.67
CA SER A 333 -11.53 17.16 19.14
C SER A 333 -11.59 15.68 19.52
N THR A 334 -11.00 14.84 18.67
CA THR A 334 -11.04 13.38 18.71
C THR A 334 -9.66 12.84 18.37
N LEU A 335 -9.43 11.54 18.57
CA LEU A 335 -8.11 10.96 18.38
C LEU A 335 -7.89 10.56 16.92
N ASP A 336 -6.85 11.12 16.33
CA ASP A 336 -6.31 10.75 15.02
C ASP A 336 -4.94 10.09 15.18
N THR A 337 -4.81 8.83 14.75
CA THR A 337 -3.58 8.04 14.95
C THR A 337 -3.25 7.14 13.75
N GLY A 338 -2.09 6.48 13.81
CA GLY A 338 -1.65 5.51 12.81
C GLY A 338 -1.46 6.06 11.38
N PRO A 339 -0.90 7.28 11.18
CA PRO A 339 -0.80 7.83 9.84
C PRO A 339 0.21 7.06 8.96
N ARG A 340 -0.14 6.84 7.70
CA ARG A 340 0.73 6.26 6.67
C ARG A 340 0.67 7.07 5.39
N TRP A 341 1.83 7.42 4.86
CA TRP A 341 1.96 8.00 3.53
C TRP A 341 1.59 6.99 2.43
N SER A 342 0.92 7.48 1.40
CA SER A 342 0.75 6.78 0.12
C SER A 342 2.06 6.75 -0.68
N CYS A 343 2.05 6.11 -1.84
CA CYS A 343 3.19 6.03 -2.75
C CYS A 343 3.59 7.38 -3.40
N ARG A 344 4.70 7.37 -4.14
CA ARG A 344 5.19 8.51 -4.93
C ARG A 344 4.84 8.40 -6.40
#